data_AF-A0A357AJ63-F1
#
_entry.id   AF-A0A357AJ63-F1
#
_cell.length_a   1.000
_cell.length_b   1.000
_cell.length_c   1.000
_cell.angle_alpha   90.00
_cell.angle_beta   90.00
_cell.angle_gamma   90.00
#
_symmetry.space_group_name_H-M   'P 1'
#
loop_
_entity.id
_entity.type
_entity.pdbx_description
1 polymer ?
#
loop_
_entity_poly.entity_id
_entity_poly.type
_entity_poly.pdbx_seq_one_letter_code
_entity_poly.pdbx_strand_id
1 'polypeptide(L)'
;MIHRHTKCPYCGFQLSYETGLKEEVGHPTAKCPACHKVYKTGRKYWSDMDKHERSAYAVKKIFQTIVNLIGGAILLTILIALILWGIDSVLGTKLIESSVLLIIISITSSVLVLYTLIKDIKNTINLKRDDT
;
A
#
# COMPACT_ATOMS: atom_id res chain seq x y z
N MET A 1 -9.93 -15.01 -22.16
CA MET A 1 -10.40 -13.89 -21.32
C MET A 1 -10.22 -14.26 -19.86
N ILE A 2 -9.40 -13.52 -19.10
CA ILE A 2 -9.12 -13.81 -17.68
C ILE A 2 -10.17 -13.06 -16.85
N HIS A 3 -11.21 -13.75 -16.42
CA HIS A 3 -12.25 -13.14 -15.60
C HIS A 3 -11.81 -13.08 -14.13
N ARG A 4 -11.48 -11.86 -13.68
CA ARG A 4 -11.18 -11.53 -12.29
C ARG A 4 -12.51 -11.42 -11.52
N HIS A 5 -13.07 -12.56 -11.14
CA HIS A 5 -14.39 -12.58 -10.54
C HIS A 5 -14.34 -12.24 -9.04
N THR A 6 -15.10 -11.21 -8.63
CA THR A 6 -15.49 -10.95 -7.22
C THR A 6 -16.45 -12.03 -6.69
N LYS A 7 -16.89 -12.95 -7.55
CA LYS A 7 -17.79 -14.07 -7.25
C LYS A 7 -17.18 -15.39 -7.70
N CYS A 8 -17.47 -16.48 -7.01
CA CYS A 8 -17.07 -17.80 -7.47
C CYS A 8 -17.76 -18.12 -8.81
N PRO A 9 -17.04 -18.54 -9.86
CA PRO A 9 -17.65 -18.84 -11.16
C PRO A 9 -18.59 -20.05 -11.14
N TYR A 10 -18.52 -20.88 -10.09
CA TYR A 10 -19.34 -22.09 -9.99
C TYR A 10 -20.62 -21.91 -9.18
N CYS A 11 -20.57 -21.15 -8.09
CA CYS A 11 -21.70 -21.02 -7.16
C CYS A 11 -22.14 -19.57 -6.94
N GLY A 12 -21.48 -18.59 -7.57
CA GLY A 12 -21.81 -17.16 -7.41
C GLY A 12 -21.46 -16.56 -6.05
N PHE A 13 -20.90 -17.34 -5.11
CA PHE A 13 -20.50 -16.89 -3.79
C PHE A 13 -19.56 -15.68 -3.86
N GLN A 14 -19.85 -14.61 -3.15
CA GLN A 14 -19.05 -13.39 -3.15
C GLN A 14 -17.77 -13.62 -2.33
N LEU A 15 -16.63 -13.50 -3.00
CA LEU A 15 -15.33 -13.73 -2.40
C LEU A 15 -14.88 -12.41 -1.75
N SER A 16 -14.75 -12.43 -0.42
CA SER A 16 -14.16 -11.32 0.33
C SER A 16 -12.65 -11.35 0.13
N TYR A 17 -12.14 -10.55 -0.80
CA TYR A 17 -10.70 -10.31 -0.88
C TYR A 17 -10.40 -9.15 0.07
N GLU A 18 -9.91 -9.47 1.26
CA GLU A 18 -9.41 -8.45 2.19
C GLU A 18 -8.22 -7.73 1.59
N THR A 19 -8.22 -6.41 1.72
CA THR A 19 -7.11 -5.48 1.46
C THR A 19 -6.73 -5.23 -0.01
N GLY A 20 -7.38 -4.21 -0.58
CA GLY A 20 -6.65 -2.96 -0.85
C GLY A 20 -5.57 -2.95 -1.92
N LEU A 21 -5.40 -3.95 -2.78
CA LEU A 21 -4.67 -3.78 -4.06
C LEU A 21 -4.78 -5.04 -4.92
N LYS A 22 -4.98 -4.86 -6.23
CA LYS A 22 -5.05 -5.98 -7.18
C LYS A 22 -3.68 -6.67 -7.26
N GLU A 23 -3.48 -7.70 -6.46
CA GLU A 23 -2.26 -8.52 -6.53
C GLU A 23 -2.27 -9.40 -7.79
N GLU A 24 -1.31 -9.14 -8.67
CA GLU A 24 -1.09 -9.89 -9.92
C GLU A 24 -0.22 -11.14 -9.71
N VAL A 25 0.48 -11.20 -8.56
CA VAL A 25 1.34 -12.31 -8.15
C VAL A 25 0.63 -13.11 -7.06
N GLY A 26 0.71 -14.44 -7.13
CA GLY A 26 0.18 -15.34 -6.11
C GLY A 26 -0.32 -16.65 -6.70
N HIS A 27 -1.05 -17.41 -5.90
CA HIS A 27 -1.57 -18.71 -6.33
C HIS A 27 -2.50 -18.58 -7.54
N PRO A 28 -2.20 -19.28 -8.66
CA PRO A 28 -2.98 -19.20 -9.90
C PRO A 28 -4.37 -19.84 -9.76
N THR A 29 -4.55 -20.65 -8.73
CA THR A 29 -5.80 -21.31 -8.37
C THR A 29 -6.19 -20.99 -6.94
N ALA A 30 -7.49 -20.95 -6.68
CA ALA A 30 -8.05 -20.79 -5.34
C ALA A 30 -9.26 -21.71 -5.18
N LYS A 31 -9.52 -22.15 -3.94
CA LYS A 31 -10.67 -22.98 -3.59
C LYS A 31 -11.79 -22.11 -3.05
N CYS A 32 -13.00 -22.24 -3.59
CA CYS A 32 -14.14 -21.51 -3.05
C CYS A 32 -14.52 -22.05 -1.66
N PRO A 33 -14.74 -21.20 -0.65
CA PRO A 33 -15.13 -21.66 0.69
C PRO A 33 -16.54 -22.25 0.73
N ALA A 34 -17.45 -21.80 -0.15
CA ALA A 34 -18.84 -22.26 -0.16
C ALA A 34 -19.06 -23.57 -0.92
N CYS A 35 -18.54 -23.67 -2.16
CA CYS A 35 -18.77 -24.86 -3.00
C CYS A 35 -17.55 -25.78 -3.10
N HIS A 36 -16.43 -25.43 -2.46
CA HIS A 36 -15.18 -26.19 -2.44
C HIS A 36 -14.54 -26.50 -3.80
N LYS A 37 -15.09 -25.97 -4.91
CA LYS A 37 -14.49 -26.10 -6.24
C LYS A 37 -13.28 -25.17 -6.39
N VAL A 38 -12.27 -25.67 -7.10
CA VAL A 38 -11.05 -24.92 -7.43
C VAL A 38 -11.29 -24.12 -8.71
N TYR A 39 -10.98 -22.82 -8.70
CA TYR A 39 -11.10 -21.92 -9.85
C TYR A 39 -9.79 -21.18 -10.11
N LYS A 40 -9.63 -20.67 -11.34
CA LYS A 40 -8.45 -19.87 -11.73
C LYS A 40 -8.62 -18.42 -11.29
N THR A 41 -7.62 -17.88 -10.61
CA THR A 41 -7.62 -16.48 -10.12
C THR A 41 -7.07 -15.49 -11.16
N GLY A 42 -6.32 -16.00 -12.15
CA GLY A 42 -5.58 -15.18 -13.11
C GLY A 42 -4.28 -14.60 -12.56
N ARG A 43 -3.86 -15.01 -11.35
CA ARG A 43 -2.53 -14.72 -10.79
C ARG A 43 -1.52 -15.71 -11.37
N LYS A 44 -0.24 -15.33 -11.36
CA LYS A 44 0.89 -16.23 -11.65
C LYS A 44 1.79 -16.31 -10.43
N TYR A 45 2.45 -17.45 -10.25
CA TYR A 45 3.56 -17.53 -9.31
C TYR A 45 4.69 -16.61 -9.77
N TRP A 46 5.44 -16.09 -8.81
CA TRP A 46 6.63 -15.29 -9.11
C TRP A 46 7.65 -16.07 -9.94
N SER A 47 7.82 -17.36 -9.64
CA SER A 47 8.68 -18.30 -10.39
C SER A 47 8.31 -18.38 -11.88
N ASP A 48 7.04 -18.24 -12.20
CA ASP A 48 6.50 -18.49 -13.54
C ASP A 48 6.40 -17.20 -14.38
N MET A 49 6.74 -16.05 -13.79
CA MET A 49 6.81 -14.77 -14.50
C MET A 49 8.12 -14.63 -15.26
N ASP A 50 8.03 -14.11 -16.49
CA ASP A 50 9.19 -13.74 -17.30
C ASP A 50 9.99 -12.61 -16.64
N LYS A 51 11.28 -12.48 -16.98
CA LYS A 51 12.15 -11.42 -16.44
C LYS A 51 11.54 -10.02 -16.63
N HIS A 52 10.92 -9.77 -17.78
CA HIS A 52 10.25 -8.51 -18.09
C HIS A 52 8.98 -8.29 -17.25
N GLU A 53 8.18 -9.34 -17.03
CA GLU A 53 7.00 -9.28 -16.17
C GLU A 53 7.39 -8.96 -14.72
N ARG A 54 8.45 -9.62 -14.21
CA ARG A 54 8.99 -9.36 -12.86
C ARG A 54 9.50 -7.94 -12.70
N SER A 55 10.26 -7.43 -13.68
CA SER A 55 10.78 -6.05 -13.61
C SER A 55 9.65 -5.03 -13.67
N ALA A 56 8.66 -5.22 -14.55
CA ALA A 56 7.52 -4.32 -14.65
C ALA A 56 6.68 -4.31 -13.37
N TYR A 57 6.43 -5.47 -12.77
CA TYR A 57 5.74 -5.58 -11.50
C TYR A 57 6.50 -4.86 -10.36
N ALA A 58 7.82 -5.07 -10.27
CA ALA A 58 8.65 -4.42 -9.27
C ALA A 58 8.62 -2.89 -9.42
N VAL A 59 8.78 -2.36 -10.63
CA VAL A 59 8.71 -0.92 -10.91
C VAL A 59 7.33 -0.37 -10.54
N LYS A 60 6.26 -1.06 -10.91
CA LYS A 60 4.88 -0.66 -10.57
C LYS A 60 4.66 -0.60 -9.06
N LYS A 61 5.14 -1.59 -8.31
CA LYS A 61 5.06 -1.59 -6.84
C LYS A 61 5.86 -0.45 -6.22
N ILE A 62 7.10 -0.22 -6.68
CA ILE A 62 7.94 0.88 -6.20
C ILE A 62 7.26 2.23 -6.46
N PHE A 63 6.79 2.45 -7.70
CA PHE A 63 6.11 3.69 -8.08
C PHE A 63 4.86 3.91 -7.22
N GLN A 64 4.06 2.86 -7.01
CA GLN A 64 2.88 2.96 -6.17
C GLN A 64 3.21 3.27 -4.70
N THR A 65 4.26 2.67 -4.15
CA THR A 65 4.74 3.01 -2.81
C THR A 65 5.15 4.47 -2.74
N ILE A 66 5.91 4.98 -3.72
CA ILE A 66 6.34 6.39 -3.77
C ILE A 66 5.14 7.32 -3.85
N VAL A 67 4.17 7.04 -4.72
CA VAL A 67 2.95 7.86 -4.86
C VAL A 67 2.14 7.89 -3.56
N ASN A 68 1.96 6.73 -2.91
CA ASN A 68 1.26 6.65 -1.63
C ASN A 68 2.00 7.42 -0.53
N LEU A 69 3.34 7.36 -0.53
CA LEU A 69 4.19 8.08 0.41
C LEU A 69 4.04 9.60 0.27
N ILE A 70 4.18 10.09 -0.96
CA ILE A 70 4.10 11.51 -1.29
C ILE A 70 2.68 12.01 -1.04
N GLY A 71 1.66 11.27 -1.49
CA GLY A 71 0.26 11.61 -1.25
C GLY A 71 -0.07 11.67 0.25
N GLY A 72 0.41 10.69 1.03
CA GLY A 72 0.27 10.68 2.48
C GLY A 72 0.97 11.86 3.17
N ALA A 73 2.19 12.18 2.76
CA ALA A 73 2.95 13.32 3.30
C ALA A 73 2.29 14.67 2.98
N ILE A 74 1.78 14.85 1.76
CA ILE A 74 1.04 16.06 1.37
C ILE A 74 -0.23 16.18 2.22
N LEU A 75 -1.01 15.11 2.34
CA LEU A 75 -2.26 15.11 3.11
C LEU A 75 -2.00 15.43 4.59
N LEU A 76 -0.95 14.86 5.17
CA LEU A 76 -0.51 15.16 6.54
C LEU A 76 -0.11 16.63 6.69
N THR A 77 0.64 17.17 5.74
CA THR A 77 1.10 18.57 5.76
C THR A 77 -0.08 19.55 5.70
N ILE A 78 -1.06 19.27 4.83
CA ILE A 78 -2.30 20.06 4.75
C ILE A 78 -3.08 20.00 6.06
N LEU A 79 -3.23 18.82 6.64
CA LEU A 79 -3.96 18.64 7.90
C LEU A 79 -3.31 19.42 9.05
N ILE A 80 -1.98 19.36 9.15
CA ILE A 80 -1.22 20.11 10.14
C ILE A 80 -1.35 21.62 9.92
N ALA A 81 -1.26 22.08 8.66
CA ALA A 81 -1.44 23.49 8.33
C ALA A 81 -2.83 24.01 8.73
N LEU A 82 -3.89 23.22 8.51
CA LEU A 82 -5.25 23.57 8.93
C LEU A 82 -5.40 23.63 10.45
N ILE A 83 -4.79 22.69 11.18
CA ILE A 83 -4.79 22.69 12.65
C ILE A 83 -4.10 23.94 13.18
N LEU A 84 -2.91 24.28 12.65
CA LEU A 84 -2.16 25.47 13.06
C LEU A 84 -2.93 26.76 12.73
N TRP A 85 -3.56 26.83 11.56
CA TRP A 85 -4.41 27.98 11.21
C TRP A 85 -5.62 28.13 12.13
N GLY A 86 -6.24 27.01 12.51
CA GLY A 86 -7.32 27.01 13.50
C GLY A 86 -6.86 27.49 14.87
N ILE A 87 -5.71 27.02 15.35
CA ILE A 87 -5.14 27.44 16.64
C ILE A 87 -4.81 28.94 16.65
N ASP A 88 -4.15 29.45 15.61
CA ASP A 88 -3.82 30.88 15.51
C ASP A 88 -5.07 31.76 15.45
N SER A 89 -6.15 31.30 14.81
CA SER A 89 -7.43 32.03 14.77
C SER A 89 -8.12 32.13 16.14
N VAL A 90 -7.90 31.17 17.03
CA VAL A 90 -8.53 31.10 18.36
C VAL A 90 -7.67 31.77 19.43
N LEU A 91 -6.35 31.59 19.39
CA LEU A 91 -5.43 32.13 20.41
C LEU A 91 -4.88 33.52 20.07
N GLY A 92 -5.01 34.00 18.82
CA GLY A 92 -4.45 35.29 18.40
C GLY A 92 -2.92 35.35 18.43
N THR A 93 -2.28 34.19 18.59
CA THR A 93 -0.83 34.01 18.53
C THR A 93 -0.37 33.99 17.07
N LYS A 94 0.88 34.36 16.81
CA LYS A 94 1.51 34.23 15.49
C LYS A 94 2.40 32.97 15.44
N LEU A 95 1.87 31.78 15.73
CA LEU A 95 2.69 30.56 15.69
C LEU A 95 3.17 30.25 14.27
N ILE A 96 2.40 30.62 13.24
CA ILE A 96 2.75 30.38 11.82
C ILE A 96 4.04 31.10 11.39
N GLU A 97 4.47 32.18 12.07
CA GLU A 97 5.74 32.86 11.74
C GLU A 97 6.98 32.07 12.19
N SER A 98 6.85 31.06 13.06
CA SER A 98 7.97 30.24 13.48
C SER A 98 8.29 29.15 12.46
N SER A 99 9.02 29.53 11.41
CA SER A 99 9.59 28.64 10.39
C SER A 99 10.33 27.42 10.97
N VAL A 100 10.84 27.54 12.20
CA VAL A 100 11.51 26.47 12.95
C VAL A 100 10.56 25.31 13.29
N LEU A 101 9.30 25.60 13.67
CA LEU A 101 8.32 24.56 14.01
C LEU A 101 7.95 23.71 12.78
N LEU A 102 7.79 24.33 11.61
CA LEU A 102 7.51 23.62 10.36
C LEU A 102 8.68 22.72 9.94
N ILE A 103 9.93 23.16 10.16
CA ILE A 103 11.12 22.35 9.90
C ILE A 103 11.16 21.13 10.82
N ILE A 104 10.87 21.28 12.11
CA ILE A 104 10.84 20.17 13.07
C ILE A 104 9.77 19.14 12.70
N ILE A 105 8.58 19.59 12.30
CA ILE A 105 7.48 18.72 11.84
C ILE A 105 7.86 18.00 10.53
N SER A 106 8.52 18.69 9.60
CA SER A 106 8.99 18.09 8.35
C SER A 106 10.06 17.00 8.59
N ILE A 107 11.02 17.25 9.47
CA ILE A 107 12.07 16.28 9.82
C ILE A 107 11.46 15.07 10.53
N THR A 108 10.59 15.28 11.53
CA THR A 108 9.97 14.19 12.29
C THR A 108 9.06 13.32 11.43
N SER A 109 8.27 13.91 10.53
CA SER A 109 7.44 13.14 9.58
C SER A 109 8.29 12.34 8.59
N SER A 110 9.38 12.91 8.07
CA SER A 110 10.31 12.22 7.18
C SER A 110 10.99 11.02 7.85
N VAL A 111 11.41 11.15 9.12
CA VAL A 111 12.01 10.05 9.90
C VAL A 111 11.01 8.93 10.14
N LEU A 112 9.76 9.27 10.47
CA LEU A 112 8.69 8.28 10.71
C LEU A 112 8.41 7.47 9.44
N VAL A 113 8.36 8.14 8.29
CA VAL A 113 8.15 7.53 6.98
C VAL A 113 9.33 6.63 6.58
N LEU A 114 10.57 7.04 6.86
CA LEU A 114 11.74 6.20 6.62
C LEU A 114 11.69 4.92 7.48
N TYR A 115 11.25 5.05 8.73
CA TYR A 115 11.10 3.92 9.65
C TYR A 115 10.05 2.91 9.18
N THR A 116 8.89 3.37 8.70
CA THR A 116 7.86 2.46 8.16
C THR A 116 8.34 1.72 6.91
N LEU A 117 9.07 2.40 6.02
CA LEU A 117 9.67 1.76 4.85
C LEU A 117 10.69 0.68 5.23
N ILE A 118 11.59 0.96 6.18
CA ILE A 118 12.57 -0.03 6.65
C ILE A 118 11.87 -1.24 7.26
N LYS A 119 10.80 -1.02 8.03
CA LYS A 119 10.00 -2.09 8.64
C LYS A 119 9.32 -2.96 7.58
N ASP A 120 8.72 -2.35 6.56
CA ASP A 120 8.06 -3.08 5.46
C ASP A 120 9.06 -3.87 4.61
N ILE A 121 10.23 -3.29 4.30
CA ILE A 121 11.30 -4.00 3.59
C ILE A 121 11.75 -5.21 4.41
N LYS A 122 11.96 -5.04 5.73
CA LYS A 122 12.37 -6.14 6.61
C LYS A 122 11.34 -7.26 6.67
N ASN A 123 10.05 -6.90 6.75
CA ASN A 123 8.96 -7.88 6.71
C ASN A 123 8.91 -8.62 5.37
N THR A 124 9.11 -7.93 4.26
CA THR A 124 9.13 -8.54 2.92
C THR A 124 10.31 -9.51 2.76
N ILE A 125 11.48 -9.18 3.32
CA ILE A 125 12.66 -10.06 3.31
C ILE A 125 12.43 -11.31 4.17
N ASN A 126 11.81 -11.17 5.34
CA ASN A 126 11.53 -12.31 6.21
C ASN A 126 10.55 -13.29 5.56
N LEU A 127 9.48 -12.79 4.91
CA LEU A 127 8.54 -13.63 4.18
C LEU A 127 9.22 -14.44 3.05
N LYS A 128 10.29 -13.89 2.45
CA LYS A 128 11.06 -14.59 1.40
C LYS A 128 11.97 -15.70 1.94
N ARG A 129 12.31 -15.70 3.23
CA ARG A 129 13.17 -16.73 3.85
C ARG A 129 12.38 -18.00 4.19
N ASP A 130 11.10 -17.87 4.53
CA ASP A 130 10.26 -19.00 4.95
C ASP A 130 9.81 -19.88 3.77
N ASP A 131 10.05 -19.44 2.53
CA ASP A 131 9.75 -20.16 1.28
C ASP A 131 10.96 -20.95 0.72
N THR A 132 12.11 -20.96 1.40
CA THR A 132 13.33 -21.74 1.04
C THR A 132 13.66 -22.79 2.08
#